data_AF-A0A8I0S883-F1
#
_entry.id   AF-A0A8I0S883-F1
#
_cell.length_a   1.000
_cell.length_b   1.000
_cell.length_c   1.000
_cell.angle_alpha   90.00
_cell.angle_beta   90.00
_cell.angle_gamma   90.00
#
_symmetry.space_group_name_H-M   'P 1'
#
loop_
_entity.id
_entity.type
_entity.pdbx_description
1 polymer ?
#
loop_
_entity_poly.entity_id
_entity_poly.type
_entity_poly.pdbx_seq_one_letter_code
_entity_poly.pdbx_strand_id
1 'polypeptide(L)'
;MQEQVGGGGGDPLAGAGRGSDSTPGQLRAEAQSRAHALDALADAVAETHRRVAACRDDPSWSGRAHDAFVRALDDLAGRVALAGTLLHDAQRTAGSAPGCSGAHA
;
A
#
# COMPACT_ATOMS: atom_id res chain seq x y z
N MET A 1 -11.24 -17.10 50.91
CA MET A 1 -10.00 -16.42 50.49
C MET A 1 -9.63 -17.01 49.14
N GLN A 2 -9.78 -16.23 48.06
CA GLN A 2 -8.68 -15.58 47.30
C GLN A 2 -7.84 -16.61 46.53
N GLU A 3 -7.44 -16.50 45.26
CA GLU A 3 -7.52 -15.53 44.16
C GLU A 3 -6.94 -16.27 42.91
N GLN A 4 -7.58 -16.21 41.75
CA GLN A 4 -7.19 -15.49 40.52
C GLN A 4 -5.91 -15.95 39.74
N VAL A 5 -6.17 -16.22 38.45
CA VAL A 5 -5.46 -15.74 37.24
C VAL A 5 -4.11 -16.33 36.80
N GLY A 6 -4.07 -16.61 35.49
CA GLY A 6 -2.90 -16.42 34.64
C GLY A 6 -2.50 -17.72 33.94
N GLY A 7 -2.45 -17.83 32.61
CA GLY A 7 -2.55 -16.86 31.54
C GLY A 7 -2.07 -17.61 30.30
N GLY A 8 -2.95 -17.79 29.33
CA GLY A 8 -2.67 -18.55 28.12
C GLY A 8 -1.49 -17.95 27.36
N GLY A 9 -0.52 -18.79 27.02
CA GLY A 9 0.57 -18.46 26.13
C GLY A 9 0.02 -18.14 24.74
N GLY A 10 -0.09 -16.85 24.45
CA GLY A 10 -0.36 -16.32 23.12
C GLY A 10 0.94 -15.85 22.50
N ASP A 11 1.46 -16.64 21.56
CA ASP A 11 2.57 -16.28 20.69
C ASP A 11 2.18 -15.01 19.87
N PRO A 12 2.95 -13.91 19.90
CA PRO A 12 2.60 -12.67 19.20
C PRO A 12 2.68 -12.78 17.67
N LEU A 13 3.07 -13.95 17.13
CA LEU A 13 3.04 -14.22 15.68
C LEU A 13 1.73 -14.86 15.17
N ALA A 14 0.77 -15.17 16.04
CA ALA A 14 -0.52 -15.77 15.63
C ALA A 14 -1.56 -14.77 15.09
N GLY A 15 -1.13 -13.58 14.66
CA GLY A 15 -2.02 -12.50 14.17
C GLY A 15 -2.20 -12.44 12.64
N ALA A 16 -1.56 -13.32 11.87
CA ALA A 16 -1.70 -13.37 10.40
C ALA A 16 -2.58 -14.55 9.94
N GLY A 17 -3.61 -14.88 10.72
CA GLY A 17 -4.67 -15.79 10.29
C GLY A 17 -5.68 -15.04 9.45
N ARG A 18 -5.63 -15.23 8.12
CA ARG A 18 -6.72 -14.91 7.18
C ARG A 18 -8.02 -15.56 7.66
N GLY A 19 -8.83 -14.83 8.41
CA GLY A 19 -10.24 -15.09 8.60
C GLY A 19 -11.02 -14.24 7.61
N SER A 20 -11.80 -14.89 6.76
CA SER A 20 -12.67 -14.31 5.75
C SER A 20 -13.90 -13.57 6.35
N ASP A 21 -13.68 -12.76 7.39
CA ASP A 21 -14.72 -12.01 8.12
C ASP A 21 -14.39 -10.51 8.22
N SER A 22 -13.56 -10.00 7.32
CA SER A 22 -13.29 -8.56 7.26
C SER A 22 -14.59 -7.83 6.91
N THR A 23 -15.07 -6.98 7.83
CA THR A 23 -16.28 -6.20 7.58
C THR A 23 -16.06 -5.28 6.36
N PRO A 24 -17.13 -4.92 5.61
CA PRO A 24 -17.01 -3.96 4.52
C PRO A 24 -16.37 -2.63 4.93
N GLY A 25 -16.54 -2.20 6.18
CA GLY A 25 -15.87 -1.03 6.74
C GLY A 25 -14.35 -1.20 6.85
N GLN A 26 -13.91 -2.35 7.35
CA GLN A 26 -12.49 -2.67 7.47
C GLN A 26 -11.78 -2.76 6.12
N LEU A 27 -12.43 -3.37 5.12
CA LEU A 27 -11.89 -3.43 3.75
C LEU A 27 -11.76 -2.04 3.11
N ARG A 28 -12.72 -1.13 3.36
CA ARG A 28 -12.62 0.26 2.89
C ARG A 28 -11.49 1.02 3.57
N ALA A 29 -11.34 0.87 4.89
CA ALA A 29 -10.26 1.52 5.65
C ALA A 29 -8.89 1.04 5.18
N GLU A 30 -8.74 -0.27 4.92
CA GLU A 30 -7.53 -0.84 4.36
C GLU A 30 -7.24 -0.31 2.94
N ALA A 31 -8.26 -0.27 2.07
CA ALA A 31 -8.10 0.28 0.73
C ALA A 31 -7.70 1.76 0.73
N GLN A 32 -8.26 2.57 1.64
CA GLN A 32 -7.86 3.97 1.82
C GLN A 32 -6.42 4.08 2.33
N SER A 33 -6.04 3.23 3.29
CA SER A 33 -4.68 3.21 3.84
C SER A 33 -3.65 2.84 2.75
N ARG A 34 -3.98 1.86 1.90
CA ARG A 34 -3.16 1.48 0.74
C ARG A 34 -3.06 2.60 -0.29
N ALA A 35 -4.16 3.31 -0.57
CA ALA A 35 -4.14 4.45 -1.49
C ALA A 35 -3.21 5.56 -0.97
N HIS A 36 -3.34 5.91 0.31
CA HIS A 36 -2.48 6.92 0.94
C HIS A 36 -0.99 6.51 0.93
N ALA A 37 -0.69 5.24 1.16
CA ALA A 37 0.68 4.73 1.08
C ALA A 37 1.25 4.81 -0.34
N LEU A 38 0.43 4.59 -1.38
CA LEU A 38 0.84 4.74 -2.78
C LEU A 38 1.09 6.20 -3.14
N ASP A 39 0.26 7.13 -2.67
CA ASP A 39 0.47 8.57 -2.87
C ASP A 39 1.78 9.03 -2.23
N ALA A 40 2.01 8.65 -0.96
CA ALA A 40 3.25 8.97 -0.25
C ALA A 40 4.50 8.39 -0.95
N LEU A 41 4.38 7.19 -1.51
CA LEU A 41 5.46 6.58 -2.29
C LEU A 41 5.70 7.30 -3.61
N ALA A 42 4.63 7.73 -4.31
CA ALA A 42 4.74 8.51 -5.54
C ALA A 42 5.47 9.84 -5.29
N ASP A 43 5.13 10.54 -4.19
CA ASP A 43 5.80 11.78 -3.79
C ASP A 43 7.28 11.55 -3.47
N ALA A 44 7.61 10.47 -2.75
CA ALA A 44 8.98 10.12 -2.43
C ALA A 44 9.80 9.78 -3.67
N VAL A 45 9.22 9.08 -4.64
CA VAL A 45 9.87 8.77 -5.93
C VAL A 45 10.11 10.05 -6.73
N ALA A 46 9.10 10.92 -6.82
CA ALA A 46 9.22 12.20 -7.53
C ALA A 46 10.30 13.11 -6.91
N GLU A 47 10.36 13.17 -5.57
CA GLU A 47 11.41 13.90 -4.87
C GLU A 47 12.79 13.29 -5.09
N THR A 48 12.91 11.97 -5.07
CA THR A 48 14.17 11.27 -5.37
C THR A 48 14.64 11.56 -6.80
N HIS A 49 13.71 11.61 -7.75
CA HIS A 49 13.99 11.97 -9.14
C HIS A 49 14.59 13.38 -9.25
N ARG A 50 13.98 14.37 -8.58
CA ARG A 50 14.50 15.75 -8.53
C ARG A 50 15.91 15.81 -7.95
N ARG A 51 16.15 15.11 -6.84
CA ARG A 51 17.46 15.08 -6.17
C ARG A 51 18.53 14.42 -7.04
N VAL A 52 18.21 13.30 -7.69
CA VAL A 52 19.13 12.60 -8.60
C VAL A 52 19.43 13.39 -9.86
N ALA A 53 18.44 14.10 -10.40
CA ALA A 53 18.65 14.99 -11.54
C ALA A 53 19.66 16.11 -11.23
N ALA A 54 19.65 16.64 -10.00
CA ALA A 54 20.61 17.64 -9.54
C ALA A 54 22.04 17.09 -9.39
N CYS A 55 22.21 15.77 -9.25
CA CYS A 55 23.51 15.11 -9.12
C CYS A 55 24.08 14.58 -10.44
N ARG A 56 23.48 14.93 -11.60
CA ARG A 56 23.90 14.39 -12.91
C ARG A 56 25.37 14.64 -13.24
N ASP A 57 25.86 15.82 -12.89
CA ASP A 57 27.23 16.26 -13.19
C ASP A 57 28.20 15.98 -12.02
N ASP A 58 27.76 15.21 -11.01
CA ASP A 58 28.61 14.84 -9.87
C ASP A 58 29.70 13.84 -10.30
N PRO A 59 30.99 14.20 -10.18
CA PRO A 59 32.09 13.35 -10.63
C PRO A 59 32.26 12.08 -9.79
N SER A 60 31.65 12.00 -8.60
CA SER A 60 31.64 10.79 -7.77
C SER A 60 30.73 9.69 -8.35
N TRP A 61 29.85 10.03 -9.29
CA TRP A 61 28.91 9.10 -9.90
C TRP A 61 29.19 8.93 -11.40
N SER A 62 29.41 7.70 -11.84
CA SER A 62 29.55 7.46 -13.29
C SER A 62 28.21 7.71 -14.00
N GLY A 63 28.25 8.34 -15.18
CA GLY A 63 27.03 8.60 -15.97
C GLY A 63 26.20 7.34 -16.25
N ARG A 64 26.83 6.17 -16.43
CA ARG A 64 26.10 4.90 -16.56
C ARG A 64 25.33 4.50 -15.30
N ALA A 65 25.90 4.75 -14.12
CA ALA A 65 25.25 4.44 -12.86
C ALA A 65 24.11 5.43 -12.56
N HIS A 66 24.26 6.70 -12.96
CA HIS A 66 23.19 7.69 -12.96
C HIS A 66 22.02 7.22 -13.86
N ASP A 67 22.31 6.91 -15.12
CA ASP A 67 21.30 6.44 -16.08
C ASP A 67 20.57 5.18 -15.61
N ALA A 68 21.28 4.24 -14.99
CA ALA A 68 20.69 3.02 -14.46
C ALA A 68 19.73 3.31 -13.28
N PHE A 69 20.11 4.25 -12.41
CA PHE A 69 19.29 4.65 -11.29
C PHE A 69 18.03 5.40 -11.74
N VAL A 70 18.16 6.31 -12.70
CA VAL A 70 17.01 7.02 -13.29
C VAL A 70 16.02 6.02 -13.90
N ARG A 71 16.49 5.04 -14.68
CA ARG A 71 15.63 3.98 -15.23
C ARG A 71 14.91 3.18 -14.14
N ALA A 72 15.59 2.89 -13.03
CA ALA A 72 14.99 2.18 -11.91
C ALA A 72 13.90 3.03 -11.20
N LEU A 73 14.10 4.35 -11.09
CA LEU A 73 13.07 5.26 -10.58
C LEU A 73 11.87 5.34 -11.52
N ASP A 74 12.09 5.41 -12.83
CA ASP A 74 11.01 5.46 -13.82
C ASP A 74 10.15 4.18 -13.79
N ASP A 75 10.81 3.02 -13.71
CA ASP A 75 10.13 1.73 -13.57
C ASP A 75 9.34 1.65 -12.25
N LEU A 76 9.91 2.13 -11.15
CA LEU A 76 9.21 2.18 -9.87
C LEU A 76 8.00 3.11 -9.93
N ALA A 77 8.14 4.30 -10.52
CA ALA A 77 7.03 5.24 -10.71
C ALA A 77 5.89 4.61 -11.53
N GLY A 78 6.23 3.91 -12.61
CA GLY A 78 5.26 3.17 -13.43
C GLY A 78 4.52 2.10 -12.64
N ARG A 79 5.23 1.33 -11.80
CA ARG A 79 4.61 0.30 -10.94
C ARG A 79 3.69 0.89 -9.86
N VAL A 80 4.07 2.02 -9.27
CA VAL A 80 3.23 2.73 -8.29
C VAL A 80 1.95 3.26 -8.94
N ALA A 81 2.06 3.88 -10.13
CA ALA A 81 0.90 4.36 -10.88
C ALA A 81 -0.05 3.23 -11.29
N LEU A 82 0.50 2.09 -11.74
CA LEU A 82 -0.28 0.89 -12.04
C LEU A 82 -1.02 0.37 -10.79
N ALA A 83 -0.33 0.26 -9.66
CA ALA A 83 -0.95 -0.17 -8.41
C ALA A 83 -2.09 0.76 -7.96
N GLY A 84 -1.90 2.08 -8.10
CA GLY A 84 -2.94 3.06 -7.82
C GLY A 84 -4.18 2.89 -8.70
N THR A 85 -3.97 2.65 -10.00
CA THR A 85 -5.06 2.40 -10.96
C THR A 85 -5.83 1.12 -10.60
N LEU A 86 -5.11 0.02 -10.32
CA LEU A 86 -5.73 -1.24 -9.93
C LEU A 86 -6.53 -1.13 -8.63
N LEU A 87 -6.01 -0.39 -7.65
CA LEU A 87 -6.70 -0.15 -6.39
C LEU A 87 -7.97 0.68 -6.60
N HIS A 88 -7.89 1.72 -7.42
CA HIS A 88 -9.03 2.56 -7.78
C HIS A 88 -10.12 1.76 -8.53
N ASP A 89 -9.73 0.92 -9.48
CA ASP A 89 -10.65 0.05 -10.22
C ASP A 89 -11.32 -0.99 -9.31
N ALA A 90 -10.58 -1.57 -8.37
CA ALA A 90 -11.13 -2.48 -7.37
C ALA A 90 -12.16 -1.78 -6.47
N GLN A 91 -11.90 -0.55 -6.05
CA GLN A 91 -12.85 0.26 -5.28
C GLN A 91 -14.12 0.57 -6.08
N ARG A 92 -13.99 0.91 -7.38
CA ARG A 92 -15.13 1.21 -8.26
C ARG A 92 -16.03 -0.02 -8.46
N THR A 93 -15.42 -1.18 -8.65
CA THR A 93 -16.12 -2.47 -8.81
C THR A 93 -16.86 -2.86 -7.52
N ALA A 94 -16.24 -2.67 -6.36
CA ALA A 94 -16.86 -2.94 -5.06
C ALA A 94 -18.01 -1.98 -4.72
N GLY A 95 -17.94 -0.72 -5.17
CA GLY A 95 -19.01 0.27 -5.00
C GLY A 95 -20.19 0.09 -5.97
N SER A 96 -20.02 -0.68 -7.05
CA SER A 96 -21.03 -0.91 -8.09
C SER A 96 -21.83 -2.20 -7.88
N ALA A 97 -21.51 -3.01 -6.85
CA ALA A 97 -22.38 -4.11 -6.46
C ALA A 97 -23.72 -3.52 -6.01
N PRO A 98 -24.85 -3.84 -6.68
CA PRO A 98 -26.15 -3.35 -6.27
C PRO A 98 -26.35 -3.76 -4.82
N GLY A 99 -26.57 -2.79 -3.94
CA GLY A 99 -26.97 -3.10 -2.58
C GLY A 99 -28.13 -4.06 -2.66
N CYS A 100 -27.99 -5.24 -2.03
CA CYS A 100 -29.11 -6.12 -1.77
C CYS A 100 -30.12 -5.31 -0.96
N SER A 101 -31.02 -4.64 -1.68
CA SER A 101 -32.20 -4.01 -1.12
C SER A 101 -33.00 -5.16 -0.53
N GLY A 102 -33.30 -5.06 0.75
CA GLY A 102 -33.98 -6.11 1.49
C GLY A 102 -35.17 -6.65 0.71
N ALA A 103 -35.19 -7.97 0.51
CA ALA A 103 -36.42 -8.68 0.25
C ALA A 103 -36.95 -9.14 1.62
N HIS A 104 -37.97 -8.43 2.10
CA HIS A 104 -38.82 -8.87 3.19
C HIS A 104 -39.46 -10.24 2.89
N ALA A 105 -39.43 -11.14 3.87
CA ALA A 105 -40.59 -11.89 4.37
C ALA A 105 -40.26 -12.40 5.78
#